data_AF-A0A951X5G5-F1
#
_entry.id   AF-A0A951X5G5-F1
#
_cell.length_a   1.000
_cell.length_b   1.000
_cell.length_c   1.000
_cell.angle_alpha   90.00
_cell.angle_beta   90.00
_cell.angle_gamma   90.00
#
_symmetry.space_group_name_H-M   'P 1'
#
loop_
_entity.id
_entity.type
_entity.pdbx_description
1 polymer ?
#
loop_
_entity_poly.entity_id
_entity_poly.type
_entity_poly.pdbx_seq_one_letter_code
_entity_poly.pdbx_strand_id
1 'polypeptide(L)'
;MNYQPAAATGRNTATSATRPLLWAGGLALAGGATALGLAAYATFIEPMDVRLEEITIRLPHAAGRLPHAGLRILHLSDSHFHGEGRKSREQRKIQKVRQLTANLDYDLLVHTGDFIHYDSGLDNVLALLDVVPKPRLGSYGVFGNHDYTCYNMGEALPRMWRTFHTLERLRDGNRGAVQRLGARVSRWLRYVLYVRNTPLDGRRTGANNIDRLTTTLSQWGM
;
A
#
# COMPACT_ATOMS: atom_id res chain seq x y z
N MET A 1 36.35 82.31 25.58
CA MET A 1 35.91 82.32 24.17
C MET A 1 36.82 81.37 23.41
N ASN A 2 36.35 80.13 23.18
CA ASN A 2 36.83 79.16 22.19
C ASN A 2 36.08 77.85 22.45
N TYR A 3 35.11 77.56 21.59
CA TYR A 3 34.34 76.32 21.59
C TYR A 3 34.45 75.71 20.20
N GLN A 4 35.09 74.55 20.13
CA GLN A 4 34.81 73.48 19.16
C GLN A 4 35.17 72.16 19.84
N PRO A 5 34.29 71.16 19.73
CA PRO A 5 34.80 69.92 19.17
C PRO A 5 33.91 69.30 18.08
N ALA A 6 34.64 68.86 17.05
CA ALA A 6 34.46 67.68 16.20
C ALA A 6 33.09 66.99 16.10
N ALA A 7 32.60 66.94 14.86
CA ALA A 7 31.54 66.08 14.39
C ALA A 7 31.90 64.59 14.49
N ALA A 8 31.05 63.81 15.15
CA ALA A 8 31.03 62.35 15.05
C ALA A 8 29.78 61.92 14.25
N THR A 9 29.98 61.59 12.98
CA THR A 9 28.97 60.98 12.11
C THR A 9 28.81 59.50 12.47
N GLY A 10 27.89 59.20 13.39
CA GLY A 10 27.45 57.84 13.67
C GLY A 10 26.62 57.28 12.51
N ARG A 11 27.23 56.42 11.68
CA ARG A 11 26.48 55.56 10.74
C ARG A 11 25.87 54.41 11.53
N ASN A 12 24.56 54.49 11.79
CA ASN A 12 23.77 53.34 12.25
C ASN A 12 23.70 52.29 11.14
N THR A 13 24.58 51.30 11.20
CA THR A 13 24.46 50.06 10.41
C THR A 13 23.61 49.07 11.21
N ALA A 14 22.29 49.17 11.05
CA ALA A 14 21.39 48.12 11.50
C ALA A 14 21.61 46.88 10.59
N THR A 15 22.50 45.98 10.99
CA THR A 15 22.62 44.66 10.37
C THR A 15 21.37 43.85 10.68
N SER A 16 20.49 43.70 9.70
CA SER A 16 19.29 42.85 9.76
C SER A 16 19.66 41.36 9.69
N ALA A 17 20.20 40.84 10.78
CA ALA A 17 20.53 39.42 10.92
C ALA A 17 19.31 38.60 11.38
N THR A 18 18.25 38.51 10.58
CA THR A 18 17.08 37.66 10.89
C THR A 18 16.46 37.04 9.64
N ARG A 19 17.24 36.28 8.85
CA ARG A 19 16.73 35.62 7.64
C ARG A 19 17.08 34.15 7.37
N PRO A 20 17.87 33.37 8.14
CA PRO A 20 18.03 31.94 7.84
C PRO A 20 16.95 31.04 8.49
N LEU A 21 16.43 31.40 9.66
CA LEU A 21 15.46 30.60 10.42
C LEU A 21 14.06 30.56 9.79
N LEU A 22 13.63 31.65 9.13
CA LEU A 22 12.31 31.71 8.46
C LEU A 22 12.26 30.83 7.20
N TRP A 23 13.37 30.68 6.49
CA TRP A 23 13.46 29.80 5.30
C TRP A 23 13.57 28.34 5.71
N ALA A 24 14.30 28.03 6.78
CA ALA A 24 14.32 26.69 7.36
C ALA A 24 12.93 26.27 7.88
N GLY A 25 12.19 27.19 8.52
CA GLY A 25 10.80 26.97 8.94
C GLY A 25 9.84 26.78 7.76
N GLY A 26 9.98 27.60 6.71
CA GLY A 26 9.19 27.47 5.48
C GLY A 26 9.43 26.15 4.73
N LEU A 27 10.69 25.71 4.62
CA LEU A 27 11.05 24.42 4.02
C LEU A 27 10.55 23.23 4.84
N ALA A 28 10.61 23.30 6.17
CA ALA A 28 10.08 22.26 7.05
C ALA A 28 8.55 22.15 6.96
N LEU A 29 7.84 23.28 6.92
CA LEU A 29 6.39 23.33 6.74
C LEU A 29 5.96 22.82 5.35
N ALA A 30 6.66 23.24 4.30
CA ALA A 30 6.40 22.76 2.94
C ALA A 30 6.64 21.24 2.83
N GLY A 31 7.76 20.74 3.36
CA GLY A 31 8.05 19.31 3.39
C GLY A 31 7.03 18.51 4.21
N GLY A 32 6.60 19.02 5.36
CA GLY A 32 5.57 18.41 6.18
C GLY A 32 4.22 18.34 5.47
N ALA A 33 3.80 19.43 4.81
CA ALA A 33 2.57 19.46 4.02
C ALA A 33 2.61 18.48 2.85
N THR A 34 3.73 18.38 2.13
CA THR A 34 3.91 17.39 1.05
C THR A 34 3.81 15.95 1.58
N ALA A 35 4.48 15.63 2.70
CA ALA A 35 4.43 14.30 3.28
C ALA A 35 3.01 13.91 3.73
N LEU A 36 2.28 14.83 4.36
CA LEU A 36 0.87 14.63 4.74
C LEU A 36 -0.03 14.45 3.52
N GLY A 37 0.18 15.25 2.47
CA GLY A 37 -0.56 15.14 1.21
C GLY A 37 -0.37 13.78 0.54
N LEU A 38 0.88 13.31 0.46
CA LEU A 38 1.21 11.99 -0.08
C LEU A 38 0.61 10.85 0.77
N ALA A 39 0.68 10.95 2.10
CA ALA A 39 0.08 9.97 2.99
C ALA A 39 -1.45 9.91 2.85
N ALA A 40 -2.11 11.06 2.74
CA ALA A 40 -3.54 11.13 2.50
C ALA A 40 -3.92 10.52 1.15
N TYR A 41 -3.17 10.84 0.09
CA TYR A 41 -3.38 10.26 -1.24
C TYR A 41 -3.25 8.73 -1.22
N ALA A 42 -2.14 8.21 -0.68
CA ALA A 42 -1.89 6.78 -0.59
C ALA A 42 -2.90 6.03 0.30
N THR A 43 -3.50 6.70 1.28
CA THR A 43 -4.46 6.06 2.20
C THR A 43 -5.89 6.07 1.65
N PHE A 44 -6.31 7.17 1.02
CA PHE A 44 -7.70 7.42 0.70
C PHE A 44 -8.02 7.42 -0.80
N ILE A 45 -7.05 7.75 -1.66
CA ILE A 45 -7.29 7.95 -3.09
C ILE A 45 -6.77 6.74 -3.88
N GLU A 46 -5.46 6.47 -3.83
CA GLU A 46 -4.83 5.37 -4.55
C GLU A 46 -5.57 4.03 -4.36
N PRO A 47 -5.95 3.61 -3.14
CA PRO A 47 -6.56 2.29 -2.95
C PRO A 47 -8.00 2.18 -3.46
N MET A 48 -8.59 3.28 -3.94
CA MET A 48 -9.92 3.37 -4.54
C MET A 48 -9.88 3.53 -6.05
N ASP A 49 -8.68 3.66 -6.63
CA ASP A 49 -8.46 3.79 -8.08
C ASP A 49 -8.54 2.41 -8.76
N VAL A 50 -9.72 1.80 -8.72
CA VAL A 50 -10.00 0.56 -9.41
C VAL A 50 -10.15 0.86 -10.90
N ARG A 51 -9.37 0.16 -11.72
CA ARG A 51 -9.32 0.29 -13.17
C ARG A 51 -9.53 -1.06 -13.84
N LEU A 52 -10.07 -1.03 -15.05
CA LEU A 52 -10.15 -2.18 -15.93
C LEU A 52 -9.03 -2.05 -16.97
N GLU A 53 -8.15 -3.03 -17.01
CA GLU A 53 -7.06 -3.11 -17.99
C GLU A 53 -7.30 -4.31 -18.90
N GLU A 54 -7.13 -4.10 -20.21
CA GLU A 54 -7.25 -5.17 -21.20
C GLU A 54 -5.85 -5.53 -21.70
N ILE A 55 -5.44 -6.77 -21.41
CA ILE A 55 -4.12 -7.29 -21.79
C ILE A 55 -4.32 -8.47 -22.72
N THR A 56 -3.78 -8.37 -23.94
CA THR A 56 -3.77 -9.47 -24.90
C THR A 56 -2.47 -10.26 -24.80
N ILE A 57 -2.55 -11.49 -24.30
CA ILE A 57 -1.43 -12.41 -24.24
C ILE A 57 -1.47 -13.32 -25.47
N ARG A 58 -0.45 -13.22 -26.33
CA ARG A 58 -0.30 -14.11 -27.49
C ARG A 58 0.56 -15.31 -27.10
N LEU A 59 0.07 -16.51 -27.41
CA LEU A 59 0.77 -17.77 -27.13
C LEU A 59 1.08 -18.51 -28.45
N PRO A 60 2.12 -18.11 -29.21
CA PRO A 60 2.42 -18.68 -30.52
C PRO A 60 2.65 -20.21 -30.50
N HIS A 61 3.25 -20.71 -29.41
CA HIS A 61 3.51 -22.15 -29.23
C HIS A 61 2.27 -22.95 -28.82
N ALA A 62 1.12 -22.31 -28.58
CA ALA A 62 -0.16 -22.95 -28.30
C ALA A 62 -1.08 -22.99 -29.54
N ALA A 63 -0.56 -22.72 -30.74
CA ALA A 63 -1.32 -22.77 -31.99
C ALA A 63 -2.02 -24.14 -32.16
N GLY A 64 -3.33 -24.10 -32.43
CA GLY A 64 -4.18 -25.30 -32.55
C GLY A 64 -4.59 -25.97 -31.24
N ARG A 65 -4.12 -25.47 -30.07
CA ARG A 65 -4.52 -25.95 -28.74
C ARG A 65 -5.47 -24.99 -28.00
N LEU A 66 -5.66 -23.79 -28.55
CA LEU A 66 -6.60 -22.80 -28.04
C LEU A 66 -7.76 -22.63 -29.04
N PRO A 67 -8.95 -22.19 -28.56
CA PRO A 67 -10.02 -21.78 -29.45
C PRO A 67 -9.55 -20.73 -30.46
N HIS A 68 -10.05 -20.80 -31.70
CA HIS A 68 -9.68 -19.85 -32.76
C HIS A 68 -9.96 -18.39 -32.39
N ALA A 69 -11.01 -18.13 -31.60
CA ALA A 69 -11.36 -16.79 -31.12
C ALA A 69 -10.53 -16.35 -29.88
N GLY A 70 -9.62 -17.19 -29.40
CA GLY A 70 -8.95 -17.00 -28.11
C GLY A 70 -9.86 -17.30 -26.92
N LEU A 71 -9.42 -16.90 -25.73
CA LEU A 71 -10.16 -17.02 -24.49
C LEU A 71 -10.10 -15.69 -23.75
N ARG A 72 -11.25 -15.16 -23.34
CA ARG A 72 -11.35 -13.91 -22.59
C ARG A 72 -11.54 -14.22 -21.11
N ILE A 73 -10.65 -13.73 -20.27
CA ILE A 73 -10.66 -13.98 -18.84
C ILE A 73 -10.86 -12.66 -18.11
N LEU A 74 -11.92 -12.55 -17.31
CA LEU A 74 -12.01 -11.49 -16.30
C LEU A 74 -11.22 -11.98 -15.08
N HIS A 75 -10.06 -11.35 -14.85
CA HIS A 75 -9.19 -11.69 -13.73
C HIS A 75 -9.35 -10.66 -12.60
N LEU A 76 -9.74 -11.15 -11.44
CA LEU A 76 -9.76 -10.41 -10.18
C LEU A 76 -8.66 -10.96 -9.27
N SER A 77 -8.09 -10.13 -8.42
CA SER A 77 -7.13 -10.59 -7.41
C SER A 77 -7.23 -9.78 -6.13
N ASP A 78 -6.87 -10.40 -5.01
CA ASP A 78 -6.58 -9.76 -3.73
C ASP A 78 -7.65 -8.73 -3.27
N SER A 79 -8.94 -9.09 -3.37
CA SER A 79 -10.04 -8.20 -2.97
C SER A 79 -9.96 -7.79 -1.49
N HIS A 80 -9.43 -8.70 -0.66
CA HIS A 80 -9.02 -8.51 0.71
C HIS A 80 -10.09 -7.85 1.60
N PHE A 81 -11.32 -8.36 1.49
CA PHE A 81 -12.44 -7.77 2.20
C PHE A 81 -12.34 -8.02 3.71
N HIS A 82 -12.47 -6.95 4.49
CA HIS A 82 -12.47 -6.97 5.95
C HIS A 82 -13.90 -7.08 6.49
N GLY A 83 -14.91 -6.63 5.74
CA GLY A 83 -16.31 -6.63 6.20
C GLY A 83 -16.66 -5.40 7.04
N GLU A 84 -17.27 -5.62 8.20
CA GLU A 84 -17.93 -4.59 9.04
C GLU A 84 -17.10 -3.32 9.26
N GLY A 85 -15.80 -3.45 9.53
CA GLY A 85 -14.91 -2.30 9.79
C GLY A 85 -14.61 -1.42 8.57
N ARG A 86 -14.96 -1.84 7.34
CA ARG A 86 -14.66 -1.12 6.09
C ARG A 86 -15.82 -1.09 5.10
N LYS A 87 -17.04 -1.40 5.55
CA LYS A 87 -18.24 -1.57 4.71
C LYS A 87 -18.39 -0.47 3.64
N SER A 88 -18.41 0.81 4.01
CA SER A 88 -18.61 1.90 3.05
C SER A 88 -17.52 1.97 1.97
N ARG A 89 -16.27 1.67 2.33
CA ARG A 89 -15.14 1.67 1.38
C ARG A 89 -15.24 0.49 0.42
N GLU A 90 -15.52 -0.69 0.95
CA GLU A 90 -15.63 -1.94 0.17
C GLU A 90 -16.81 -1.89 -0.78
N GLN A 91 -17.95 -1.34 -0.35
CA GLN A 91 -19.12 -1.13 -1.20
C GLN A 91 -18.85 -0.16 -2.35
N ARG A 92 -18.06 0.91 -2.13
CA ARG A 92 -17.61 1.80 -3.22
C ARG A 92 -16.74 1.06 -4.24
N LYS A 93 -15.84 0.17 -3.79
CA LYS A 93 -15.04 -0.66 -4.69
C LYS A 93 -15.92 -1.59 -5.53
N ILE A 94 -16.86 -2.30 -4.89
CA ILE A 94 -17.81 -3.19 -5.56
C ILE A 94 -18.61 -2.44 -6.62
N GLN A 95 -19.13 -1.26 -6.27
CA GLN A 95 -19.87 -0.43 -7.23
C GLN A 95 -18.99 0.06 -8.40
N LYS A 96 -17.72 0.35 -8.16
CA LYS A 96 -16.77 0.71 -9.21
C LYS A 96 -16.50 -0.48 -10.14
N VAL A 97 -16.30 -1.68 -9.60
CA VAL A 97 -16.15 -2.91 -10.39
C VAL A 97 -17.39 -3.12 -11.25
N ARG A 98 -18.60 -3.08 -10.66
CA ARG A 98 -19.87 -3.17 -11.40
C ARG A 98 -19.90 -2.25 -12.62
N GLN A 99 -19.55 -0.97 -12.43
CA GLN A 99 -19.56 0.02 -13.52
C GLN A 99 -18.55 -0.32 -14.61
N LEU A 100 -17.34 -0.74 -14.24
CA LEU A 100 -16.29 -1.09 -15.19
C LEU A 100 -16.61 -2.36 -15.97
N THR A 101 -17.27 -3.33 -15.32
CA THR A 101 -17.52 -4.65 -15.91
C THR A 101 -18.88 -4.77 -16.58
N ALA A 102 -19.78 -3.78 -16.46
CA ALA A 102 -21.19 -3.88 -16.85
C ALA A 102 -21.45 -4.43 -18.26
N ASN A 103 -20.59 -4.14 -19.22
CA ASN A 103 -20.75 -4.51 -20.63
C ASN A 103 -19.67 -5.49 -21.12
N LEU A 104 -18.98 -6.18 -20.21
CA LEU A 104 -17.98 -7.18 -20.60
C LEU A 104 -18.65 -8.49 -20.99
N ASP A 105 -18.27 -9.00 -22.16
CA ASP A 105 -18.48 -10.40 -22.53
C ASP A 105 -17.16 -11.14 -22.33
N TYR A 106 -17.16 -12.24 -21.57
CA TYR A 106 -15.96 -12.98 -21.27
C TYR A 106 -16.27 -14.46 -20.96
N ASP A 107 -15.27 -15.31 -21.10
CA ASP A 107 -15.44 -16.76 -21.02
C ASP A 107 -15.28 -17.29 -19.61
N LEU A 108 -14.28 -16.78 -18.87
CA LEU A 108 -13.95 -17.24 -17.52
C LEU A 108 -13.83 -16.09 -16.54
N LEU A 109 -14.43 -16.27 -15.37
CA LEU A 109 -14.10 -15.46 -14.19
C LEU A 109 -12.99 -16.19 -13.43
N VAL A 110 -11.86 -15.54 -13.20
CA VAL A 110 -10.80 -16.11 -12.36
C VAL A 110 -10.53 -15.12 -11.25
N HIS A 111 -10.62 -15.57 -9.99
CA HIS A 111 -10.21 -14.78 -8.84
C HIS A 111 -9.03 -15.45 -8.13
N THR A 112 -7.89 -14.76 -8.05
CA THR A 112 -6.67 -15.28 -7.45
C THR A 112 -6.27 -14.50 -6.21
N GLY A 113 -6.11 -15.20 -5.10
CA GLY A 113 -5.53 -14.68 -3.89
C GLY A 113 -6.47 -13.82 -3.06
N ASP A 114 -6.36 -13.96 -1.74
CA ASP A 114 -6.82 -13.02 -0.73
C ASP A 114 -8.22 -12.45 -0.98
N PHE A 115 -9.22 -13.34 -1.05
CA PHE A 115 -10.62 -12.96 -1.13
C PHE A 115 -11.02 -12.14 0.10
N ILE A 116 -10.64 -12.64 1.28
CA ILE A 116 -10.96 -12.07 2.58
C ILE A 116 -9.72 -11.78 3.42
N HIS A 117 -9.84 -10.77 4.28
CA HIS A 117 -8.91 -10.57 5.39
C HIS A 117 -9.46 -11.19 6.69
N TYR A 118 -10.76 -11.09 6.89
CA TYR A 118 -11.51 -11.68 8.02
C TYR A 118 -12.76 -12.37 7.48
N ASP A 119 -13.25 -13.40 8.17
CA ASP A 119 -14.51 -14.10 7.83
C ASP A 119 -15.71 -13.16 7.62
N SER A 120 -15.73 -12.00 8.30
CA SER A 120 -16.75 -10.96 8.11
C SER A 120 -16.75 -10.31 6.73
N GLY A 121 -15.71 -10.52 5.92
CA GLY A 121 -15.60 -10.06 4.54
C GLY A 121 -16.32 -10.95 3.53
N LEU A 122 -16.77 -12.14 3.91
CA LEU A 122 -17.38 -13.12 2.99
C LEU A 122 -18.59 -12.55 2.22
N ASP A 123 -19.47 -11.82 2.89
CA ASP A 123 -20.64 -11.22 2.25
C ASP A 123 -20.25 -10.20 1.17
N ASN A 124 -19.14 -9.50 1.36
CA ASN A 124 -18.63 -8.55 0.36
C ASN A 124 -17.95 -9.28 -0.81
N VAL A 125 -17.35 -10.46 -0.59
CA VAL A 125 -16.90 -11.33 -1.69
C VAL A 125 -18.10 -11.72 -2.56
N LEU A 126 -19.17 -12.22 -1.96
CA LEU A 126 -20.38 -12.59 -2.70
C LEU A 126 -20.98 -11.40 -3.44
N ALA A 127 -21.09 -10.25 -2.76
CA ALA A 127 -21.57 -9.03 -3.39
C ALA A 127 -20.70 -8.57 -4.56
N LEU A 128 -19.37 -8.77 -4.51
CA LEU A 128 -18.47 -8.51 -5.64
C LEU A 128 -18.76 -9.45 -6.81
N LEU A 129 -18.89 -10.75 -6.52
CA LEU A 129 -19.15 -11.76 -7.55
C LEU A 129 -20.54 -11.59 -8.19
N ASP A 130 -21.54 -11.15 -7.44
CA ASP A 130 -22.90 -10.90 -7.94
C ASP A 130 -23.01 -9.69 -8.87
N VAL A 131 -22.08 -8.74 -8.82
CA VAL A 131 -22.14 -7.53 -9.65
C VAL A 131 -21.38 -7.63 -10.96
N VAL A 132 -20.52 -8.64 -11.13
CA VAL A 132 -19.84 -8.88 -12.41
C VAL A 132 -20.77 -9.66 -13.37
N PRO A 133 -20.72 -9.42 -14.69
CA PRO A 133 -21.51 -10.21 -15.64
C PRO A 133 -21.18 -11.69 -15.51
N LYS A 134 -22.14 -12.58 -15.81
CA LYS A 134 -21.88 -14.02 -15.73
C LYS A 134 -20.89 -14.46 -16.83
N PRO A 135 -19.86 -15.25 -16.51
CA PRO A 135 -18.97 -15.83 -17.51
C PRO A 135 -19.70 -16.85 -18.39
N ARG A 136 -19.23 -17.04 -19.62
CA ARG A 136 -19.82 -18.02 -20.56
C ARG A 136 -19.52 -19.47 -20.21
N LEU A 137 -18.35 -19.76 -19.65
CA LEU A 137 -17.88 -21.12 -19.40
C LEU A 137 -17.82 -21.47 -17.91
N GLY A 138 -17.44 -20.53 -17.05
CA GLY A 138 -17.41 -20.78 -15.60
C GLY A 138 -16.54 -19.81 -14.81
N SER A 139 -16.46 -20.07 -13.50
CA SER A 139 -15.68 -19.29 -12.56
C SER A 139 -14.69 -20.20 -11.83
N TYR A 140 -13.51 -19.67 -11.48
CA TYR A 140 -12.48 -20.38 -10.72
C TYR A 140 -11.87 -19.47 -9.65
N GLY A 141 -11.62 -20.04 -8.47
CA GLY A 141 -10.97 -19.36 -7.35
C GLY A 141 -9.67 -20.04 -6.95
N VAL A 142 -8.64 -19.25 -6.64
CA VAL A 142 -7.38 -19.74 -6.05
C VAL A 142 -7.13 -19.00 -4.75
N PHE A 143 -7.09 -19.71 -3.61
CA PHE A 143 -6.91 -19.05 -2.31
C PHE A 143 -5.49 -18.53 -2.09
N GLY A 144 -5.42 -17.36 -1.45
CA GLY A 144 -4.19 -16.72 -1.00
C GLY A 144 -3.92 -16.94 0.49
N ASN A 145 -2.81 -16.39 0.99
CA ASN A 145 -2.40 -16.59 2.37
C ASN A 145 -3.35 -15.93 3.38
N HIS A 146 -4.02 -14.83 3.03
CA HIS A 146 -4.97 -14.18 3.93
C HIS A 146 -6.30 -14.93 4.03
N ASP A 147 -6.65 -15.75 3.05
CA ASP A 147 -7.84 -16.60 3.12
C ASP A 147 -7.72 -17.67 4.20
N TYR A 148 -6.49 -18.09 4.53
CA TYR A 148 -6.24 -19.04 5.62
C TYR A 148 -5.96 -18.34 6.96
N THR A 149 -5.28 -17.19 6.94
CA THR A 149 -4.65 -16.61 8.13
C THR A 149 -4.90 -15.12 8.28
N CYS A 150 -5.29 -14.71 9.49
CA CYS A 150 -5.46 -13.31 9.84
C CYS A 150 -4.11 -12.71 10.28
N TYR A 151 -3.76 -11.54 9.73
CA TYR A 151 -2.54 -10.83 10.07
C TYR A 151 -2.82 -9.42 10.57
N ASN A 152 -2.29 -9.07 11.74
CA ASN A 152 -2.26 -7.69 12.19
C ASN A 152 -1.06 -6.96 11.58
N MET A 153 -1.32 -6.21 10.51
CA MET A 153 -0.31 -5.43 9.81
C MET A 153 0.11 -4.15 10.57
N GLY A 154 -0.66 -3.71 11.56
CA GLY A 154 -0.28 -2.60 12.45
C GLY A 154 0.97 -2.90 13.27
N GLU A 155 1.28 -4.18 13.49
CA GLU A 155 2.51 -4.60 14.17
C GLU A 155 3.71 -4.76 13.24
N ALA A 156 3.54 -4.66 11.92
CA ALA A 156 4.62 -4.94 10.96
C ALA A 156 5.80 -3.98 11.12
N LEU A 157 5.57 -2.66 11.03
CA LEU A 157 6.64 -1.67 11.20
C LEU A 157 7.26 -1.70 12.60
N PRO A 158 6.49 -1.75 13.71
CA PRO A 158 7.09 -1.92 15.04
C PRO A 158 7.93 -3.20 15.21
N ARG A 159 7.54 -4.31 14.57
CA ARG A 159 8.32 -5.55 14.58
C ARG A 159 9.59 -5.41 13.75
N MET A 160 9.47 -4.90 12.53
CA MET A 160 10.60 -4.64 11.64
C MET A 160 11.62 -3.70 12.27
N TRP A 161 11.17 -2.66 13.00
CA TRP A 161 12.05 -1.78 13.77
C TRP A 161 12.85 -2.52 14.84
N ARG A 162 12.19 -3.39 15.61
CA ARG A 162 12.85 -4.24 16.62
C ARG A 162 13.88 -5.16 15.97
N THR A 163 13.52 -5.85 14.89
CA THR A 163 14.42 -6.74 14.14
C THR A 163 15.62 -5.98 13.58
N PHE A 164 15.38 -4.85 12.91
CA PHE A 164 16.42 -3.96 12.39
C PHE A 164 17.38 -3.50 13.49
N HIS A 165 16.85 -3.09 14.65
CA HIS A 165 17.66 -2.69 15.79
C HIS A 165 18.53 -3.80 16.36
N THR A 166 18.00 -5.03 16.42
CA THR A 166 18.78 -6.19 16.84
C THR A 166 19.94 -6.44 15.88
N LEU A 167 19.68 -6.42 14.57
CA LEU A 167 20.71 -6.58 13.53
C LEU A 167 21.76 -5.46 13.56
N GLU A 168 21.34 -4.22 13.83
CA GLU A 168 22.23 -3.08 14.06
C GLU A 168 23.17 -3.32 15.23
N ARG A 169 22.65 -3.76 16.39
CA ARG A 169 23.46 -3.99 17.59
C ARG A 169 24.51 -5.08 17.36
N LEU A 170 24.15 -6.15 16.65
CA LEU A 170 25.08 -7.21 16.28
C LEU A 170 26.20 -6.68 15.37
N ARG A 171 25.87 -5.80 14.41
CA ARG A 171 26.86 -5.15 13.53
C ARG A 171 27.74 -4.14 14.27
N ASP A 172 27.18 -3.42 15.25
CA ASP A 172 27.90 -2.43 16.06
C ASP A 172 28.95 -3.06 16.98
N GLY A 173 28.78 -4.33 17.37
CA GLY A 173 29.80 -5.09 18.10
C GLY A 173 31.14 -5.18 17.36
N ASN A 174 31.12 -5.08 16.03
CA ASN A 174 32.31 -5.16 15.17
C ASN A 174 32.77 -3.80 14.64
N ARG A 175 32.19 -2.67 15.09
CA ARG A 175 32.48 -1.31 14.57
C ARG A 175 33.35 -0.48 15.50
N GLY A 176 34.29 0.26 14.91
CA GLY A 176 35.05 1.31 15.60
C GLY A 176 34.19 2.54 15.98
N ALA A 177 34.72 3.44 16.80
CA ALA A 177 33.98 4.61 17.32
C ALA A 177 33.41 5.53 16.22
N VAL A 178 34.21 5.86 15.19
CA VAL A 178 33.78 6.69 14.05
C VAL A 178 32.68 6.02 13.23
N GLN A 179 32.82 4.71 12.99
CA GLN A 179 31.83 3.92 12.27
C GLN A 179 30.49 3.84 13.03
N ARG A 180 30.53 3.75 14.37
CA ARG A 180 29.31 3.80 15.20
C ARG A 180 28.63 5.17 15.14
N LEU A 181 29.39 6.27 15.09
CA LEU A 181 28.81 7.60 14.92
C LEU A 181 28.12 7.74 13.55
N GLY A 182 28.80 7.35 12.46
CA GLY A 182 28.21 7.35 11.12
C GLY A 182 26.99 6.44 11.00
N ALA A 183 27.00 5.28 11.69
CA ALA A 183 25.85 4.40 11.78
C ALA A 183 24.66 5.07 12.48
N ARG A 184 24.87 5.77 13.59
CA ARG A 184 23.79 6.48 14.31
C ARG A 184 23.14 7.55 13.43
N VAL A 185 23.94 8.36 12.75
CA VAL A 185 23.43 9.44 11.89
C VAL A 185 22.68 8.88 10.67
N SER A 186 23.15 7.77 10.10
CA SER A 186 22.50 7.13 8.93
C SER A 186 21.39 6.13 9.30
N ARG A 187 21.06 5.95 10.58
CA ARG A 187 20.17 4.87 11.06
C ARG A 187 18.81 4.91 10.40
N TRP A 188 18.18 6.09 10.37
CA TRP A 188 16.84 6.22 9.81
C TRP A 188 16.81 5.88 8.32
N LEU A 189 17.78 6.38 7.55
CA LEU A 189 17.92 6.03 6.13
C LEU A 189 18.10 4.52 5.92
N ARG A 190 18.95 3.88 6.73
CA ARG A 190 19.16 2.42 6.66
C ARG A 190 17.94 1.63 7.09
N TYR A 191 17.13 2.15 8.02
CA TYR A 191 15.85 1.55 8.37
C TYR A 191 14.86 1.67 7.20
N VAL A 192 14.77 2.83 6.55
CA VAL A 192 13.93 3.00 5.35
C VAL A 192 14.35 2.02 4.25
N LEU A 193 15.66 1.88 3.99
CA LEU A 193 16.17 0.91 3.03
C LEU A 193 15.90 -0.54 3.45
N TYR A 194 15.98 -0.85 4.76
CA TYR A 194 15.64 -2.17 5.29
C TYR A 194 14.16 -2.48 5.05
N VAL A 195 13.25 -1.57 5.39
CA VAL A 195 11.80 -1.76 5.20
C VAL A 195 11.46 -1.89 3.72
N ARG A 196 12.07 -1.07 2.84
CA ARG A 196 11.88 -1.17 1.39
C ARG A 196 12.28 -2.54 0.83
N ASN A 197 13.31 -3.17 1.40
CA ASN A 197 13.90 -4.41 0.88
C ASN A 197 13.50 -5.66 1.67
N THR A 198 12.61 -5.54 2.65
CA THR A 198 12.16 -6.66 3.49
C THR A 198 10.65 -6.78 3.38
N PRO A 199 10.09 -7.97 3.10
CA PRO A 199 8.66 -8.18 3.13
C PRO A 199 8.06 -7.72 4.47
N LEU A 200 6.88 -7.10 4.42
CA LEU A 200 6.21 -6.66 5.63
C LEU A 200 5.83 -7.86 6.51
N ASP A 201 6.27 -7.83 7.76
CA ASP A 201 6.12 -8.94 8.71
C ASP A 201 4.97 -8.70 9.69
N GLY A 202 3.75 -8.93 9.21
CA GLY A 202 2.52 -8.86 10.01
C GLY A 202 2.45 -9.95 11.07
N ARG A 203 1.84 -9.68 12.23
CA ARG A 203 1.66 -10.72 13.25
C ARG A 203 0.49 -11.61 12.86
N ARG A 204 0.69 -12.93 12.83
CA ARG A 204 -0.44 -13.87 12.80
C ARG A 204 -1.29 -13.71 14.07
N THR A 205 -2.55 -13.35 13.90
CA THR A 205 -3.50 -13.15 15.00
C THR A 205 -4.61 -14.19 15.05
N GLY A 206 -4.84 -14.92 13.96
CA GLY A 206 -5.90 -15.92 13.89
C GLY A 206 -5.88 -16.69 12.57
N ALA A 207 -6.98 -17.40 12.32
CA ALA A 207 -7.25 -18.11 11.09
C ALA A 207 -8.70 -17.86 10.67
N ASN A 208 -8.93 -17.79 9.38
CA ASN A 208 -10.26 -17.72 8.80
C ASN A 208 -10.82 -19.14 8.59
N ASN A 209 -12.13 -19.25 8.46
CA ASN A 209 -12.80 -20.53 8.19
C ASN A 209 -12.77 -20.82 6.68
N ILE A 210 -11.70 -21.50 6.25
CA ILE A 210 -11.51 -21.82 4.83
C ILE A 210 -12.57 -22.77 4.28
N ASP A 211 -13.09 -23.69 5.08
CA ASP A 211 -14.12 -24.63 4.66
C ASP A 211 -15.43 -23.90 4.37
N ARG A 212 -15.76 -22.90 5.20
CA ARG A 212 -16.90 -22.01 4.96
C ARG A 212 -16.71 -21.20 3.68
N LEU A 213 -15.55 -20.56 3.50
CA LEU A 213 -15.25 -19.80 2.29
C LEU A 213 -15.38 -20.69 1.04
N THR A 214 -14.76 -21.87 1.06
CA THR A 214 -14.81 -22.85 -0.03
C THR A 214 -16.24 -23.27 -0.34
N THR A 215 -16.98 -23.72 0.68
CA THR A 215 -18.36 -24.18 0.50
C THR A 215 -19.26 -23.09 -0.07
N THR A 216 -19.12 -21.86 0.43
CA THR A 216 -19.93 -20.72 -0.02
C THR A 216 -19.58 -20.33 -1.47
N LEU A 217 -18.32 -20.32 -1.86
CA LEU A 217 -17.90 -20.05 -3.24
C LEU A 217 -18.38 -21.15 -4.20
N SER A 218 -18.26 -22.41 -3.81
CA SER A 218 -18.76 -23.53 -4.61
C SER A 218 -20.29 -23.54 -4.75
N GLN A 219 -21.01 -23.13 -3.71
CA GLN A 219 -22.47 -22.94 -3.80
C GLN A 219 -22.84 -21.78 -4.73
N TRP A 220 -22.03 -20.73 -4.78
CA TRP A 220 -22.23 -19.61 -5.70
C TRP A 220 -21.95 -20.01 -7.17
N GLY A 221 -21.02 -20.95 -7.38
CA GLY A 221 -20.65 -21.48 -8.70
C GLY A 221 -19.19 -21.21 -9.10
N MET A 222 -18.30 -21.11 -8.11
CA MET A 222 -16.84 -21.00 -8.26
C MET A 222 -16.11 -22.23 -7.74
#